data_AF-A0A378FV95-F1
#
_entry.id   AF-A0A378FV95-F1
#
_cell.length_a   1.000
_cell.length_b   1.000
_cell.length_c   1.000
_cell.angle_alpha   90.00
_cell.angle_beta   90.00
_cell.angle_gamma   90.00
#
_symmetry.space_group_name_H-M   'P 1'
#
loop_
_entity.id
_entity.type
_entity.pdbx_description
1 polymer ?
#
loop_
_entity_poly.entity_id
_entity_poly.type
_entity_poly.pdbx_seq_one_letter_code
_entity_poly.pdbx_strand_id
1 'polypeptide(L)' 'MVSAVLMICDEIEEAWYQSHRILVMKQGELTHSFLPDSSTQQQIAEVVNG' A
#
# COMPACT_ATOMS: atom_id res chain seq x y z
N MET A 1 16.34 -8.87 15.45
CA MET A 1 14.96 -8.45 15.77
C MET A 1 14.35 -7.92 14.49
N VAL A 2 13.19 -8.43 14.08
CA VAL A 2 12.44 -7.85 12.95
C VAL A 2 11.38 -6.96 13.57
N SER A 3 11.52 -5.65 13.39
CA SER A 3 10.54 -4.67 13.87
C SER A 3 9.51 -4.45 12.77
N ALA A 4 8.23 -4.42 13.12
CA ALA A 4 7.16 -4.09 12.18
C ALA A 4 6.55 -2.74 12.56
N VAL A 5 6.28 -1.91 11.56
CA VAL A 5 5.56 -0.64 11.71
C VAL A 5 4.31 -0.75 10.84
N LEU A 6 3.16 -0.42 11.42
CA LEU A 6 1.91 -0.26 10.69
C LEU A 6 1.63 1.23 10.53
N MET A 7 1.60 1.70 9.29
CA MET A 7 1.24 3.07 8.93
C MET A 7 -0.13 3.04 8.25
N ILE A 8 -1.02 3.95 8.65
CA ILE A 8 -2.28 4.23 7.94
C ILE A 8 -2.07 5.57 7.25
N CYS A 9 -2.23 5.59 5.94
CA CYS A 9 -1.95 6.73 5.09
C CYS A 9 -2.93 6.71 3.90
N ASP A 10 -3.38 7.87 3.48
CA ASP A 10 -4.22 8.08 2.29
C ASP A 10 -3.41 8.64 1.09
N GLU A 11 -2.16 9.06 1.32
CA GLU A 11 -1.24 9.48 0.26
C GLU A 11 -0.50 8.29 -0.37
N ILE A 12 -0.74 8.07 -1.67
CA ILE A 12 -0.13 6.96 -2.43
C ILE A 12 1.40 7.09 -2.47
N GLU A 13 1.96 8.30 -2.57
CA GLU A 13 3.41 8.52 -2.59
C GLU A 13 4.07 8.11 -1.27
N GLU A 14 3.51 8.50 -0.12
CA GLU A 14 4.05 8.12 1.18
C GLU A 14 3.95 6.61 1.40
N ALA A 15 2.79 6.02 1.09
CA ALA A 15 2.61 4.58 1.17
C ALA A 15 3.64 3.85 0.31
N TRP A 16 3.96 4.37 -0.88
CA TRP A 16 4.93 3.78 -1.80
C TRP A 16 6.38 3.85 -1.30
N TYR A 17 6.84 5.02 -0.86
CA TYR A 17 8.26 5.21 -0.53
C TYR A 17 8.64 4.81 0.91
N GLN A 18 7.67 4.77 1.83
CA GLN A 18 7.94 4.51 3.26
C GLN A 18 7.56 3.10 3.71
N SER A 19 6.97 2.29 2.84
CA SER A 19 6.45 0.97 3.21
C SER A 19 7.19 -0.15 2.52
N HIS A 20 7.46 -1.23 3.26
CA HIS A 20 7.94 -2.48 2.67
C HIS A 20 6.80 -3.32 2.06
N ARG A 21 5.56 -3.06 2.50
CA ARG A 21 4.33 -3.69 2.02
C ARG A 21 3.18 -2.73 2.17
N ILE A 22 2.30 -2.69 1.18
CA ILE A 22 1.13 -1.81 1.15
C ILE A 22 -0.11 -2.69 1.09
N LEU A 23 -1.13 -2.36 1.88
CA LEU A 23 -2.42 -3.03 1.88
C LEU A 23 -3.50 -1.99 1.56
N VAL A 24 -4.40 -2.30 0.63
CA VAL A 24 -5.51 -1.41 0.29
C VAL A 24 -6.77 -1.90 0.98
N MET A 25 -7.42 -1.00 1.73
CA MET A 25 -8.73 -1.24 2.31
C MET A 25 -9.82 -0.57 1.46
N LYS A 26 -10.87 -1.31 1.12
CA LYS A 26 -12.09 -0.78 0.49
C LYS A 26 -13.31 -1.33 1.21
N GLN A 27 -14.25 -0.45 1.56
CA GLN A 27 -15.51 -0.82 2.23
C GLN A 27 -15.32 -1.68 3.50
N GLY A 28 -14.24 -1.44 4.26
CA GLY A 28 -13.93 -2.17 5.48
C GLY A 28 -13.15 -3.47 5.28
N GLU A 29 -12.81 -3.84 4.04
CA GLU A 29 -12.09 -5.08 3.72
C GLU A 29 -10.73 -4.80 3.09
N LEU A 30 -9.72 -5.61 3.45
CA LEU A 30 -8.42 -5.61 2.78
C LEU A 30 -8.55 -6.34 1.45
N THR A 31 -8.40 -5.61 0.34
CA THR A 31 -8.69 -6.14 -0.99
C THR A 31 -7.43 -6.46 -1.79
N HIS A 32 -6.32 -5.77 -1.52
CA HIS A 32 -5.08 -5.91 -2.28
C HIS A 32 -3.84 -5.82 -1.38
N SER A 33 -2.76 -6.49 -1.79
CA SER A 33 -1.43 -6.35 -1.19
C SER A 33 -0.39 -6.12 -2.27
N PHE A 34 0.45 -5.11 -2.05
CA PHE A 34 1.55 -4.76 -2.93
C PHE A 34 2.88 -4.85 -2.20
N LEU A 35 3.90 -5.27 -2.93
CA LEU A 35 5.30 -5.17 -2.55
C LEU A 35 5.96 -4.20 -3.52
N PRO A 36 6.56 -3.09 -3.05
CA PRO A 36 7.20 -2.12 -3.95
C PRO A 36 8.26 -2.75 -4.86
N ASP A 37 8.97 -3.78 -4.38
CA ASP A 37 9.98 -4.52 -5.16
C ASP A 37 9.42 -5.27 -6.38
N SER A 38 8.10 -5.54 -6.41
CA SER A 38 7.46 -6.35 -7.46
C SER A 38 6.18 -5.71 -8.01
N SER A 39 5.95 -4.43 -7.76
CA SER A 39 4.76 -3.70 -8.19
C SER A 39 5.17 -2.35 -8.78
N THR A 40 4.20 -1.57 -9.24
CA THR A 40 4.41 -0.15 -9.58
C THR A 40 3.44 0.73 -8.80
N GLN A 41 3.84 1.99 -8.59
CA GLN A 41 2.96 2.98 -7.98
C GLN A 41 1.64 3.15 -8.75
N GLN A 42 1.69 2.99 -10.08
CA GLN A 42 0.53 3.10 -10.95
C GLN A 42 -0.51 1.98 -10.70
N GLN A 43 -0.07 0.75 -10.42
CA GLN A 43 -0.98 -0.36 -10.06
C GLN A 43 -1.77 -0.07 -8.78
N ILE A 44 -1.15 0.58 -7.80
CA ILE A 44 -1.84 0.99 -6.57
C ILE A 44 -2.83 2.10 -6.88
N ALA A 45 -2.43 3.10 -7.67
CA ALA A 45 -3.29 4.21 -8.04
C ALA A 45 -4.53 3.76 -8.81
N GLU A 46 -4.40 2.78 -9.71
CA GLU A 46 -5.52 2.15 -10.41
C GLU A 46 -6.50 1.48 -9.44
N VAL A 47 -5.99 0.79 -8.41
CA VAL A 47 -6.84 0.15 -7.40
C VAL A 47 -7.48 1.16 -6.46
N VAL A 48 -6.79 2.22 -6.05
CA VAL A 48 -7.31 3.20 -5.09
C VAL A 48 -8.31 4.15 -5.75
N ASN A 49 -8.01 4.64 -6.96
CA ASN A 49 -8.81 5.63 -7.68
C ASN A 49 -9.84 5.03 -8.64
N GLY A 50 -9.74 3.72 -8.93
CA GLY A 50 -10.72 2.96 -9.72
C GLY A 50 -11.89 2.44 -8.90
#